data_AF-A0A971RG61-F1
#
_entry.id   AF-A0A971RG61-F1
#
_cell.length_a   1.000
_cell.length_b   1.000
_cell.length_c   1.000
_cell.angle_alpha   90.00
_cell.angle_beta   90.00
_cell.angle_gamma   90.00
#
_symmetry.space_group_name_H-M   'P 1'
#
loop_
_entity.id
_entity.type
_entity.pdbx_description
1 polymer ?
#
loop_
_entity_poly.entity_id
_entity_poly.type
_entity_poly.pdbx_seq_one_letter_code
_entity_poly.pdbx_strand_id
1 'polypeptide(L)'
;CGRALSTQTDGERVLVEASIPSMGWTTLHQGTGVPSTDGVAASASGLENSLLRVTLTPSGEISSIYDKVQQRELLSGTGNRLSMYKDVPTGWDAWDLDSMYADTPVELQAQATIEPLASGPLYGAVRVTRTLHQSPMTQVISLSRDSRLIRFETEIEWQERHKMLKVIFPVEVHTYEALHEIQYGYLPRPNHRSRPFDADRFEVTNHKWTALAEPGRGAAVLNDCKYGVSVEGQEIRLTLLKSALAPDMTADLGHQVFSYGFYAWEGPLAESELQRMAYEFNAPVTTCAGSAVDKSLFQLSDAGLIIDTVKPAEDDSGDIIVRLYEWRGGSARGKLTCALPLAGAQLTDMLEQNQRPLEVVDGSIALEAGAFQVLTVRLQLA
;
A
#
# COMPACT_ATOMS: atom_id res chain seq x y z
N CYS A 1 1.99 33.59 12.29
CA CYS A 1 2.43 32.74 13.42
C CYS A 1 2.14 31.31 13.01
N GLY A 2 3.17 30.49 12.82
CA GLY A 2 3.03 29.08 12.42
C GLY A 2 3.95 28.21 13.25
N ARG A 3 3.67 26.90 13.32
CA ARG A 3 4.58 25.93 13.90
C ARG A 3 5.70 25.67 12.89
N ALA A 4 6.95 25.76 13.31
CA ALA A 4 8.07 25.38 12.46
C ALA A 4 8.03 23.86 12.23
N LEU A 5 8.24 23.44 10.98
CA LEU A 5 8.18 22.04 10.57
C LEU A 5 9.60 21.49 10.40
N SER A 6 9.73 20.18 10.59
CA SER A 6 10.96 19.47 10.27
C SER A 6 11.11 19.39 8.75
N THR A 7 12.34 19.63 8.28
CA THR A 7 12.65 19.73 6.86
C THR A 7 13.88 18.90 6.51
N GLN A 8 13.93 18.39 5.30
CA GLN A 8 15.11 17.73 4.74
C GLN A 8 15.34 18.22 3.31
N THR A 9 16.57 18.63 3.00
CA THR A 9 16.96 18.93 1.62
C THR A 9 17.39 17.65 0.92
N ASP A 10 16.90 17.46 -0.29
CA ASP A 10 17.23 16.33 -1.15
C ASP A 10 17.41 16.82 -2.59
N GLY A 11 18.68 16.97 -3.00
CA GLY A 11 19.03 17.68 -4.22
C GLY A 11 18.50 19.12 -4.21
N GLU A 12 17.67 19.46 -5.20
CA GLU A 12 17.00 20.77 -5.33
C GLU A 12 15.66 20.84 -4.58
N ARG A 13 15.18 19.72 -4.02
CA ARG A 13 13.89 19.63 -3.32
C ARG A 13 14.07 19.88 -1.83
N VAL A 14 13.06 20.51 -1.23
CA VAL A 14 12.91 20.60 0.22
C VAL A 14 11.69 19.79 0.61
N LEU A 15 11.93 18.72 1.36
CA LEU A 15 10.90 17.89 1.94
C LEU A 15 10.48 18.47 3.29
N VAL A 16 9.19 18.38 3.58
CA VAL A 16 8.59 18.88 4.81
C VAL A 16 7.65 17.82 5.35
N GLU A 17 7.70 17.59 6.66
CA GLU A 17 6.71 16.77 7.34
C GLU A 17 5.49 17.62 7.70
N ALA A 18 4.35 17.29 7.12
CA ALA A 18 3.09 18.00 7.32
C ALA A 18 1.97 17.02 7.65
N SER A 19 1.08 17.42 8.56
CA SER A 19 -0.16 16.69 8.84
C SER A 19 -1.28 17.29 7.99
N ILE A 20 -1.85 16.51 7.08
CA ILE A 20 -2.96 16.95 6.23
C ILE A 20 -4.26 16.39 6.80
N PRO A 21 -5.29 17.23 7.04
CA PRO A 21 -6.59 16.73 7.47
C PRO A 21 -7.23 15.81 6.41
N SER A 22 -8.03 14.84 6.86
CA SER A 22 -8.76 13.93 5.95
C SER A 22 -9.57 14.71 4.92
N MET A 23 -9.51 14.29 3.65
CA MET A 23 -10.21 14.93 2.51
C MET A 23 -10.09 16.46 2.55
N GLY A 24 -8.89 16.95 2.83
CA GLY A 24 -8.65 18.34 3.23
C GLY A 24 -7.35 18.89 2.69
N TRP A 25 -7.00 20.07 3.20
CA TRP A 25 -5.78 20.78 2.84
C TRP A 25 -5.22 21.52 4.06
N THR A 26 -3.92 21.79 3.99
CA THR A 26 -3.20 22.69 4.91
C THR A 26 -2.29 23.60 4.09
N THR A 27 -1.96 24.78 4.64
CA THR A 27 -1.03 25.71 3.98
C THR A 27 0.35 25.65 4.61
N LEU A 28 1.36 25.46 3.77
CA LEU A 28 2.76 25.60 4.15
C LEU A 28 3.25 27.01 3.79
N HIS A 29 3.84 27.69 4.78
CA HIS A 29 4.47 28.99 4.56
C HIS A 29 5.98 28.82 4.54
N GLN A 30 6.65 29.52 3.61
CA GLN A 30 8.11 29.55 3.59
C GLN A 30 8.63 30.18 4.88
N GLY A 31 9.58 29.50 5.51
CA GLY A 31 10.18 29.93 6.77
C GLY A 31 11.41 29.10 7.09
N THR A 32 12.00 29.36 8.25
CA THR A 32 13.14 28.57 8.74
C THR A 32 12.63 27.29 9.40
N GLY A 33 12.98 26.14 8.83
CA GLY A 33 12.69 24.83 9.40
C GLY A 33 13.49 24.55 10.68
N VAL A 34 13.07 23.55 11.44
CA VAL A 34 13.82 23.05 12.60
C VAL A 34 14.51 21.74 12.23
N PRO A 35 15.84 21.61 12.39
CA PRO A 35 16.52 20.34 12.23
C PRO A 35 15.96 19.31 13.24
N SER A 36 15.54 18.13 12.78
CA SER A 36 15.24 17.01 13.70
C SER A 36 16.54 16.34 14.12
N THR A 37 16.63 15.94 15.40
CA THR A 37 17.77 15.19 15.94
C THR A 37 17.62 13.68 15.75
N ASP A 38 16.39 13.19 15.65
CA ASP A 38 16.08 11.81 15.31
C ASP A 38 15.74 11.76 13.81
N GLY A 39 16.45 10.93 13.06
CA GLY A 39 16.31 10.84 11.60
C GLY A 39 16.39 9.41 11.12
N VAL A 40 16.57 9.25 9.82
CA VAL A 40 16.79 7.96 9.18
C VAL A 40 18.23 7.91 8.68
N ALA A 41 18.98 6.95 9.22
CA ALA A 41 20.31 6.64 8.73
C ALA A 41 20.20 5.76 7.49
N ALA A 42 20.92 6.11 6.43
CA ALA A 42 21.06 5.29 5.23
C ALA A 42 22.54 5.07 4.89
N SER A 43 22.87 3.84 4.53
CA SER A 43 24.19 3.47 4.02
C SER A 43 24.05 2.32 3.01
N ALA A 44 25.14 1.91 2.36
CA ALA A 44 25.10 0.77 1.44
C ALA A 44 24.70 -0.55 2.12
N SER A 45 24.75 -0.63 3.45
CA SER A 45 24.32 -1.81 4.22
C SER A 45 22.84 -1.75 4.64
N GLY A 46 22.13 -0.66 4.40
CA GLY A 46 20.68 -0.56 4.66
C GLY A 46 20.21 0.75 5.29
N LEU A 47 19.06 0.68 5.97
CA LEU A 47 18.29 1.81 6.47
C LEU A 47 17.92 1.60 7.94
N GLU A 48 17.97 2.64 8.76
CA GLU A 48 17.56 2.55 10.16
C GLU A 48 16.85 3.84 10.61
N ASN A 49 15.68 3.68 11.24
CA ASN A 49 14.97 4.75 11.95
C ASN A 49 14.79 4.36 13.44
N SER A 50 13.92 5.05 14.16
CA SER A 50 13.65 4.75 15.58
C SER A 50 12.95 3.39 15.78
N LEU A 51 12.21 2.92 14.77
CA LEU A 51 11.32 1.76 14.83
C LEU A 51 11.94 0.49 14.24
N LEU A 52 12.62 0.60 13.10
CA LEU A 52 13.12 -0.50 12.29
C LEU A 52 14.61 -0.34 11.98
N ARG A 53 15.32 -1.46 11.88
CA ARG A 53 16.62 -1.59 11.21
C ARG A 53 16.50 -2.57 10.06
N VAL A 54 16.70 -2.09 8.84
CA VAL A 54 16.68 -2.86 7.60
C VAL A 54 18.11 -3.10 7.15
N THR A 55 18.50 -4.36 6.98
CA THR A 55 19.84 -4.75 6.54
C THR A 55 19.80 -5.31 5.13
N LEU A 56 20.68 -4.81 4.26
CA LEU A 56 20.81 -5.27 2.88
C LEU A 56 21.92 -6.29 2.70
N THR A 57 21.67 -7.26 1.83
CA THR A 57 22.69 -8.14 1.28
C THR A 57 23.51 -7.38 0.21
N PRO A 58 24.69 -7.91 -0.21
CA PRO A 58 25.41 -7.38 -1.35
C PRO A 58 24.63 -7.41 -2.68
N SER A 59 23.58 -8.22 -2.78
CA SER A 59 22.69 -8.30 -3.94
C SER A 59 21.57 -7.25 -3.92
N GLY A 60 21.47 -6.43 -2.86
CA GLY A 60 20.41 -5.43 -2.66
C GLY A 60 19.09 -6.01 -2.14
N GLU A 61 19.08 -7.26 -1.73
CA GLU A 61 17.95 -7.92 -1.07
C GLU A 61 18.00 -7.65 0.43
N ILE A 62 16.92 -7.93 1.16
CA ILE A 62 16.86 -7.65 2.59
C ILE A 62 17.15 -8.93 3.38
N SER A 63 18.23 -8.93 4.14
CA SER A 63 18.58 -10.05 5.02
C SER A 63 17.90 -9.98 6.39
N SER A 64 17.47 -8.78 6.82
CA SER A 64 16.85 -8.56 8.13
C SER A 64 16.01 -7.29 8.11
N ILE A 65 14.83 -7.35 8.75
CA ILE A 65 14.01 -6.21 9.16
C ILE A 65 13.76 -6.35 10.66
N TYR A 66 14.66 -5.80 11.45
CA TYR A 66 14.59 -5.89 12.90
C TYR A 66 13.68 -4.79 13.46
N ASP A 67 12.62 -5.20 14.17
CA ASP A 67 11.77 -4.30 14.96
C ASP A 67 12.48 -3.96 16.27
N LYS A 68 12.86 -2.68 16.42
CA LYS A 68 13.59 -2.17 17.58
C LYS A 68 12.70 -1.99 18.80
N VAL A 69 11.39 -1.82 18.59
CA VAL A 69 10.41 -1.64 19.67
C VAL A 69 10.08 -3.00 20.30
N GLN A 70 9.79 -4.00 19.46
CA GLN A 70 9.46 -5.35 19.92
C GLN A 70 10.68 -6.27 20.06
N GLN A 71 11.86 -5.78 19.68
CA GLN A 71 13.15 -6.47 19.78
C GLN A 71 13.17 -7.83 19.06
N ARG A 72 12.60 -7.91 17.85
CA ARG A 72 12.49 -9.17 17.10
C ARG A 72 12.69 -8.98 15.61
N GLU A 73 13.03 -10.07 14.96
CA GLU A 73 13.07 -10.15 13.49
C GLU A 73 11.65 -10.26 12.93
N LEU A 74 11.39 -9.56 11.81
CA LEU A 74 10.10 -9.58 11.12
C LEU A 74 10.08 -10.54 9.93
N LEU A 75 11.25 -10.94 9.44
CA LEU A 75 11.40 -11.87 8.31
C LEU A 75 11.84 -13.27 8.78
N SER A 76 11.28 -14.30 8.16
CA SER A 76 11.71 -15.70 8.35
C SER A 76 12.83 -16.12 7.36
N GLY A 77 13.26 -15.21 6.50
CA GLY A 77 14.33 -15.41 5.51
C GLY A 77 14.63 -14.12 4.73
N THR A 78 15.31 -14.24 3.59
CA THR A 78 15.63 -13.07 2.75
C THR A 78 14.37 -12.48 2.11
N GLY A 79 14.06 -11.23 2.47
CA GLY A 79 12.97 -10.44 1.90
C GLY A 79 13.43 -9.55 0.75
N ASN A 80 12.48 -8.90 0.08
CA ASN A 80 12.73 -8.18 -1.18
C ASN A 80 13.50 -9.05 -2.20
N ARG A 81 13.30 -10.37 -2.15
CA ARG A 81 14.02 -11.32 -2.99
C ARG A 81 13.32 -11.38 -4.34
N LEU A 82 14.02 -10.93 -5.38
CA LEU A 82 13.47 -11.01 -6.75
C LEU A 82 13.72 -12.40 -7.30
N SER A 83 12.69 -13.01 -7.85
CA SER A 83 12.75 -14.37 -8.39
C SER A 83 12.07 -14.41 -9.74
N MET A 84 12.78 -14.96 -10.72
CA MET A 84 12.29 -15.08 -12.09
C MET A 84 11.99 -16.54 -12.40
N TYR A 85 10.92 -16.78 -13.14
CA TYR A 85 10.47 -18.10 -13.55
C TYR A 85 10.23 -18.11 -15.06
N LYS A 86 10.34 -19.29 -15.68
CA LYS A 86 9.80 -19.46 -17.03
C LYS A 86 8.28 -19.41 -16.95
N ASP A 87 7.70 -18.73 -17.92
CA ASP A 87 6.26 -18.57 -18.05
C ASP A 87 5.86 -18.98 -19.47
N VAL A 88 5.58 -20.27 -19.63
CA VAL A 88 5.14 -20.89 -20.88
C VAL A 88 3.96 -21.78 -20.52
N PRO A 89 2.75 -21.21 -20.38
CA PRO A 89 1.59 -21.98 -19.96
C PRO A 89 1.16 -22.96 -21.06
N THR A 90 0.41 -23.99 -20.66
CA THR A 90 -0.06 -25.06 -21.55
C THR A 90 -1.03 -24.53 -22.62
N GLY A 91 -1.83 -23.52 -22.28
CA GLY A 91 -2.75 -22.82 -23.16
C GLY A 91 -2.75 -21.32 -22.89
N TRP A 92 -3.30 -20.55 -23.83
CA TRP A 92 -3.63 -19.13 -23.67
C TRP A 92 -2.57 -18.28 -22.94
N ASP A 93 -1.42 -18.10 -23.59
CA ASP A 93 -0.22 -17.44 -23.05
C ASP A 93 -0.45 -16.20 -22.17
N ALA A 94 -1.19 -15.19 -22.65
CA ALA A 94 -1.49 -13.98 -21.87
C ALA A 94 -2.56 -14.15 -20.77
N TRP A 95 -3.34 -15.24 -20.77
CA TRP A 95 -4.43 -15.46 -19.83
C TRP A 95 -4.07 -16.45 -18.71
N ASP A 96 -3.34 -17.49 -19.03
CA ASP A 96 -3.06 -18.58 -18.10
C ASP A 96 -1.70 -18.42 -17.41
N LEU A 97 -1.63 -19.00 -16.22
CA LEU A 97 -0.41 -19.26 -15.49
C LEU A 97 -0.47 -20.72 -15.03
N ASP A 98 0.59 -21.49 -15.28
CA ASP A 98 0.63 -22.90 -14.86
C ASP A 98 1.33 -23.03 -13.51
N SER A 99 0.74 -23.77 -12.57
CA SER A 99 1.29 -23.93 -11.20
C SER A 99 2.72 -24.49 -11.14
N MET A 100 3.15 -25.20 -12.21
CA MET A 100 4.51 -25.73 -12.38
C MET A 100 5.56 -24.66 -12.70
N TYR A 101 5.18 -23.38 -12.90
CA TYR A 101 6.17 -22.31 -13.10
C TYR A 101 7.24 -22.32 -11.99
N ALA A 102 6.84 -22.66 -10.77
CA ALA A 102 7.70 -22.70 -9.59
C ALA A 102 8.87 -23.70 -9.73
N ASP A 103 8.68 -24.74 -10.53
CA ASP A 103 9.70 -25.76 -10.81
C ASP A 103 10.66 -25.34 -11.94
N THR A 104 10.45 -24.15 -12.52
CA THR A 104 11.24 -23.63 -13.65
C THR A 104 11.90 -22.27 -13.33
N PRO A 105 12.67 -22.15 -12.23
CA PRO A 105 13.35 -20.91 -11.91
C PRO A 105 14.37 -20.54 -12.99
N VAL A 106 14.56 -19.24 -13.15
CA VAL A 106 15.60 -18.64 -13.99
C VAL A 106 16.63 -18.02 -13.07
N GLU A 107 17.88 -18.41 -13.26
CA GLU A 107 18.99 -17.92 -12.45
C GLU A 107 19.19 -16.41 -12.70
N LEU A 108 19.25 -15.66 -11.61
CA LEU A 108 19.51 -14.23 -11.62
C LEU A 108 20.92 -13.96 -11.07
N GLN A 109 21.60 -13.00 -11.66
CA GLN A 109 22.93 -12.59 -11.19
C GLN A 109 22.81 -11.89 -9.83
N ALA A 110 23.74 -12.21 -8.91
CA ALA A 110 23.74 -11.63 -7.58
C ALA A 110 24.40 -10.24 -7.50
N GLN A 111 25.05 -9.78 -8.57
CA GLN A 111 25.81 -8.53 -8.54
C GLN A 111 24.87 -7.32 -8.56
N ALA A 112 25.03 -6.43 -7.57
CA ALA A 112 24.33 -5.15 -7.50
C ALA A 112 25.30 -4.05 -7.07
N THR A 113 24.97 -2.82 -7.47
CA THR A 113 25.56 -1.61 -6.90
C THR A 113 24.55 -1.00 -5.93
N ILE A 114 25.00 -0.68 -4.72
CA ILE A 114 24.15 -0.09 -3.67
C ILE A 114 24.71 1.27 -3.28
N GLU A 115 23.94 2.32 -3.49
CA GLU A 115 24.36 3.71 -3.29
C GLU A 115 23.39 4.41 -2.33
N PRO A 116 23.86 4.99 -1.21
CA PRO A 116 23.03 5.86 -0.39
C PRO A 116 22.59 7.08 -1.20
N LEU A 117 21.29 7.39 -1.19
CA LEU A 117 20.73 8.58 -1.85
C LEU A 117 20.47 9.70 -0.87
N ALA A 118 19.86 9.35 0.26
CA ALA A 118 19.46 10.31 1.27
C ALA A 118 19.64 9.70 2.65
N SER A 119 20.15 10.50 3.58
CA SER A 119 20.26 10.19 5.01
C SER A 119 19.96 11.48 5.74
N GLY A 120 18.92 11.51 6.57
CA GLY A 120 18.43 12.79 7.07
C GLY A 120 17.26 12.72 8.04
N PRO A 121 16.78 13.89 8.50
CA PRO A 121 15.82 14.01 9.60
C PRO A 121 14.39 13.55 9.29
N LEU A 122 14.02 13.37 8.01
CA LEU A 122 12.67 12.96 7.61
C LEU A 122 12.64 11.57 6.99
N TYR A 123 13.62 11.26 6.15
CA TYR A 123 13.67 10.00 5.44
C TYR A 123 15.10 9.62 5.04
N GLY A 124 15.28 8.33 4.79
CA GLY A 124 16.51 7.77 4.25
C GLY A 124 16.19 6.88 3.07
N ALA A 125 17.10 6.82 2.10
CA ALA A 125 16.95 6.00 0.91
C ALA A 125 18.29 5.51 0.37
N VAL A 126 18.23 4.36 -0.28
CA VAL A 126 19.34 3.74 -1.01
C VAL A 126 18.86 3.33 -2.40
N ARG A 127 19.71 3.47 -3.39
CA ARG A 127 19.52 2.96 -4.75
C ARG A 127 20.22 1.64 -4.89
N VAL A 128 19.51 0.65 -5.40
CA VAL A 128 20.04 -0.64 -5.83
C VAL A 128 19.95 -0.69 -7.35
N THR A 129 21.08 -0.88 -8.03
CA THR A 129 21.13 -1.05 -9.48
C THR A 129 21.69 -2.43 -9.80
N ARG A 130 20.96 -3.23 -10.57
CA ARG A 130 21.39 -4.57 -11.02
C ARG A 130 20.68 -4.99 -12.30
N THR A 131 21.20 -6.01 -12.97
CA THR A 131 20.53 -6.61 -14.14
C THR A 131 19.85 -7.91 -13.74
N LEU A 132 18.54 -8.00 -13.98
CA LEU A 132 17.75 -9.21 -13.76
C LEU A 132 17.69 -9.97 -15.09
N HIS A 133 18.49 -11.01 -15.24
CA HIS A 133 18.67 -11.73 -16.51
C HIS A 133 19.11 -10.80 -17.66
N GLN A 134 18.20 -10.34 -18.51
CA GLN A 134 18.49 -9.39 -19.61
C GLN A 134 17.95 -8.00 -19.34
N SER A 135 17.28 -7.79 -18.20
CA SER A 135 16.52 -6.57 -17.91
C SER A 135 17.23 -5.72 -16.85
N PRO A 136 17.84 -4.58 -17.22
CA PRO A 136 18.38 -3.62 -16.27
C PRO A 136 17.30 -3.11 -15.32
N MET A 137 17.63 -3.05 -14.03
CA MET A 137 16.73 -2.60 -12.99
C MET A 137 17.42 -1.59 -12.08
N THR A 138 16.68 -0.54 -11.72
CA THR A 138 17.00 0.37 -10.63
C THR A 138 15.86 0.33 -9.63
N GLN A 139 16.18 0.18 -8.35
CA GLN A 139 15.20 0.22 -7.27
C GLN A 139 15.66 1.20 -6.19
N VAL A 140 14.77 2.09 -5.75
CA VAL A 140 14.97 2.93 -4.58
C VAL A 140 14.23 2.32 -3.41
N ILE A 141 14.98 1.97 -2.37
CA ILE A 141 14.43 1.47 -1.10
C ILE A 141 14.46 2.63 -0.13
N SER A 142 13.32 2.97 0.47
CA SER A 142 13.20 4.12 1.37
C SER A 142 12.43 3.82 2.65
N LEU A 143 12.75 4.59 3.70
CA LEU A 143 12.16 4.53 5.02
C LEU A 143 12.01 5.95 5.57
N SER A 144 10.84 6.27 6.15
CA SER A 144 10.59 7.56 6.82
C SER A 144 10.82 7.46 8.33
N ARG A 145 11.16 8.57 8.99
CA ARG A 145 11.57 8.62 10.42
C ARG A 145 10.64 7.87 11.37
N ASP A 146 9.34 8.10 11.26
CA ASP A 146 8.33 7.55 12.18
C ASP A 146 7.40 6.53 11.50
N SER A 147 7.92 5.82 10.50
CA SER A 147 7.15 4.84 9.72
C SER A 147 7.71 3.43 9.85
N ARG A 148 6.82 2.43 9.81
CA ARG A 148 7.13 1.01 9.70
C ARG A 148 6.96 0.49 8.26
N LEU A 149 6.60 1.37 7.32
CA LEU A 149 6.46 1.06 5.90
C LEU A 149 7.80 1.28 5.21
N ILE A 150 8.37 0.21 4.66
CA ILE A 150 9.50 0.27 3.75
C ILE A 150 8.93 0.35 2.33
N ARG A 151 9.34 1.35 1.55
CA ARG A 151 8.87 1.54 0.17
C ARG A 151 9.94 1.10 -0.82
N PHE A 152 9.49 0.53 -1.93
CA PHE A 152 10.31 0.07 -3.04
C PHE A 152 9.77 0.68 -4.32
N GLU A 153 10.48 1.68 -4.86
CA GLU A 153 10.17 2.29 -6.15
C GLU A 153 11.09 1.64 -7.19
N THR A 154 10.51 0.94 -8.16
CA THR A 154 11.26 0.09 -9.08
C THR A 154 11.06 0.54 -10.52
N GLU A 155 12.17 0.73 -11.22
CA GLU A 155 12.23 0.94 -12.67
C GLU A 155 12.95 -0.25 -13.30
N ILE A 156 12.35 -0.86 -14.31
CA ILE A 156 12.93 -1.99 -15.05
C ILE A 156 12.81 -1.73 -16.54
N GLU A 157 13.92 -1.86 -17.27
CA GLU A 157 13.91 -1.98 -18.72
C GLU A 157 13.67 -3.45 -19.07
N TRP A 158 12.40 -3.82 -19.24
CA TRP A 158 11.95 -5.19 -19.37
C TRP A 158 12.17 -5.72 -20.78
N GLN A 159 13.12 -6.65 -20.92
CA GLN A 159 13.55 -7.24 -22.19
C GLN A 159 13.26 -8.75 -22.27
N GLU A 160 12.51 -9.26 -21.30
CA GLU A 160 12.26 -10.69 -21.16
C GLU A 160 11.18 -11.22 -22.10
N ARG A 161 11.26 -12.53 -22.38
CA ARG A 161 10.26 -13.29 -23.14
C ARG A 161 9.92 -14.59 -22.42
N HIS A 162 8.63 -14.88 -22.26
CA HIS A 162 8.13 -16.04 -21.51
C HIS A 162 8.78 -16.13 -20.13
N LYS A 163 8.77 -15.01 -19.39
CA LYS A 163 9.26 -14.89 -18.02
C LYS A 163 8.23 -14.23 -17.15
N MET A 164 8.23 -14.65 -15.89
CA MET A 164 7.49 -13.98 -14.84
C MET A 164 8.47 -13.58 -13.73
N LEU A 165 8.40 -12.32 -13.30
CA LEU A 165 9.16 -11.79 -12.19
C LEU A 165 8.26 -11.64 -10.97
N LYS A 166 8.71 -12.15 -9.83
CA LYS A 166 8.08 -11.96 -8.53
C LYS A 166 9.04 -11.33 -7.53
N VAL A 167 8.50 -10.64 -6.52
CA VAL A 167 9.23 -10.29 -5.29
C VAL A 167 8.68 -11.10 -4.12
N ILE A 168 9.58 -11.62 -3.30
CA ILE A 168 9.25 -12.51 -2.19
C ILE A 168 9.61 -11.87 -0.84
N PHE A 169 8.66 -11.93 0.08
CA PHE A 169 8.81 -11.55 1.49
C PHE A 169 8.43 -12.73 2.39
N PRO A 170 9.40 -13.50 2.91
CA PRO A 170 9.18 -14.50 3.94
C PRO A 170 9.02 -13.80 5.29
N VAL A 171 7.82 -13.78 5.86
CA VAL A 171 7.53 -13.08 7.12
C VAL A 171 7.53 -14.04 8.30
N GLU A 172 7.90 -13.58 9.48
CA GLU A 172 7.87 -14.39 10.71
C GLU A 172 6.47 -14.29 11.35
N VAL A 173 5.45 -14.83 10.66
CA VAL A 173 4.04 -14.82 11.10
C VAL A 173 3.40 -16.17 10.78
N HIS A 174 2.87 -16.84 11.80
CA HIS A 174 2.24 -18.15 11.65
C HIS A 174 0.71 -18.04 11.55
N THR A 175 0.18 -18.41 10.38
CA THR A 175 -1.27 -18.52 10.12
C THR A 175 -1.51 -19.55 9.03
N TYR A 176 -2.76 -20.01 8.90
CA TYR A 176 -3.22 -20.91 7.84
C TYR A 176 -3.94 -20.18 6.69
N GLU A 177 -4.13 -18.87 6.83
CA GLU A 177 -4.82 -18.05 5.84
C GLU A 177 -4.07 -16.73 5.61
N ALA A 178 -3.98 -16.34 4.35
CA ALA A 178 -3.58 -15.01 3.93
C ALA A 178 -4.82 -14.14 3.71
N LEU A 179 -4.74 -12.89 4.12
CA LEU A 179 -5.80 -11.89 3.96
C LEU A 179 -5.48 -11.06 2.72
N HIS A 180 -6.44 -10.96 1.81
CA HIS A 180 -6.28 -10.21 0.56
C HIS A 180 -7.34 -9.13 0.47
N GLU A 181 -6.92 -7.88 0.24
CA GLU A 181 -7.86 -6.80 0.01
C GLU A 181 -8.61 -7.00 -1.32
N ILE A 182 -9.90 -6.70 -1.26
CA ILE A 182 -10.85 -6.70 -2.35
C ILE A 182 -11.65 -5.38 -2.32
N GLN A 183 -12.59 -5.21 -3.25
CA GLN A 183 -13.53 -4.09 -3.17
C GLN A 183 -14.22 -4.07 -1.79
N TYR A 184 -14.09 -2.95 -1.08
CA TYR A 184 -14.80 -2.67 0.17
C TYR A 184 -14.56 -3.68 1.31
N GLY A 185 -13.39 -4.32 1.35
CA GLY A 185 -13.05 -5.23 2.43
C GLY A 185 -11.86 -6.12 2.12
N TYR A 186 -11.80 -7.27 2.78
CA TYR A 186 -10.81 -8.30 2.50
C TYR A 186 -11.41 -9.68 2.71
N LEU A 187 -10.77 -10.70 2.17
CA LEU A 187 -11.17 -12.09 2.42
C LEU A 187 -9.96 -12.98 2.70
N PRO A 188 -10.12 -14.00 3.56
CA PRO A 188 -9.09 -15.00 3.81
C PRO A 188 -9.03 -16.03 2.68
N ARG A 189 -7.81 -16.45 2.32
CA ARG A 189 -7.56 -17.62 1.48
C ARG A 189 -6.50 -18.51 2.13
N PRO A 190 -6.61 -19.85 2.05
CA PRO A 190 -5.58 -20.75 2.55
C PRO A 190 -4.20 -20.41 1.98
N ASN A 191 -3.18 -20.39 2.83
CA ASN A 191 -1.77 -20.23 2.42
C ASN A 191 -1.04 -21.60 2.33
N HIS A 192 -1.78 -22.68 2.15
CA HIS A 192 -1.26 -24.05 2.10
C HIS A 192 -1.98 -24.84 0.99
N ARG A 193 -1.40 -25.97 0.57
CA ARG A 193 -1.90 -26.78 -0.56
C ARG A 193 -2.54 -28.11 -0.13
N SER A 194 -3.19 -28.12 1.03
CA SER A 194 -3.60 -29.38 1.68
C SER A 194 -4.76 -30.08 0.97
N ARG A 195 -5.62 -29.31 0.28
CA ARG A 195 -6.70 -29.85 -0.56
C ARG A 195 -6.46 -29.45 -2.01
N PRO A 196 -6.94 -30.21 -3.00
CA PRO A 196 -6.81 -29.85 -4.41
C PRO A 196 -7.26 -28.41 -4.70
N PHE A 197 -8.41 -28.00 -4.19
CA PHE A 197 -8.93 -26.64 -4.36
C PHE A 197 -8.09 -25.55 -3.68
N ASP A 198 -7.35 -25.89 -2.61
CA ASP A 198 -6.39 -24.95 -2.00
C ASP A 198 -5.13 -24.85 -2.88
N ALA A 199 -4.68 -25.98 -3.44
CA ALA A 199 -3.55 -26.04 -4.36
C ALA A 199 -3.82 -25.31 -5.69
N ASP A 200 -5.07 -25.31 -6.16
CA ASP A 200 -5.48 -24.59 -7.38
C ASP A 200 -5.45 -23.05 -7.19
N ARG A 201 -5.45 -22.56 -5.95
CA ARG A 201 -5.32 -21.13 -5.60
C ARG A 201 -3.85 -20.71 -5.42
N PHE A 202 -2.96 -21.27 -6.23
CA PHE A 202 -1.52 -20.97 -6.16
C PHE A 202 -1.18 -19.53 -6.57
N GLU A 203 -2.05 -18.86 -7.33
CA GLU A 203 -2.02 -17.43 -7.63
C GLU A 203 -3.44 -16.87 -7.44
N VAL A 204 -3.57 -15.74 -6.74
CA VAL A 204 -4.85 -15.10 -6.45
C VAL A 204 -4.78 -13.61 -6.69
N THR A 205 -5.94 -12.97 -6.76
CA THR A 205 -6.02 -11.51 -6.88
C THR A 205 -6.06 -10.81 -5.52
N ASN A 206 -5.40 -9.68 -5.44
CA ASN A 206 -5.58 -8.62 -4.44
C ASN A 206 -5.67 -7.27 -5.17
N HIS A 207 -6.10 -6.18 -4.51
CA HIS A 207 -5.87 -4.86 -5.09
C HIS A 207 -4.69 -4.16 -4.44
N LYS A 208 -4.82 -3.67 -3.21
CA LYS A 208 -3.79 -2.81 -2.61
C LYS A 208 -2.80 -3.56 -1.73
N TRP A 209 -3.24 -4.61 -1.05
CA TRP A 209 -2.38 -5.35 -0.13
C TRP A 209 -2.75 -6.82 0.03
N THR A 210 -1.76 -7.61 0.44
CA THR A 210 -1.92 -8.96 0.97
C THR A 210 -1.16 -9.06 2.28
N ALA A 211 -1.75 -9.72 3.29
CA ALA A 211 -1.18 -9.79 4.62
C ALA A 211 -1.26 -11.18 5.23
N LEU A 212 -0.28 -11.48 6.09
CA LEU A 212 -0.33 -12.58 7.04
C LEU A 212 -0.44 -11.96 8.43
N ALA A 213 -1.40 -12.43 9.21
CA ALA A 213 -1.73 -11.86 10.52
C ALA A 213 -1.96 -12.96 11.56
N GLU A 214 -1.35 -12.75 12.72
CA GLU A 214 -1.68 -13.39 13.99
C GLU A 214 -2.63 -12.46 14.78
N PRO A 215 -3.24 -12.90 15.90
CA PRO A 215 -4.11 -12.04 16.69
C PRO A 215 -3.46 -10.75 17.21
N GLY A 216 -2.14 -10.75 17.40
CA GLY A 216 -1.41 -9.64 18.03
C GLY A 216 -0.36 -8.95 17.14
N ARG A 217 -0.25 -9.31 15.87
CA ARG A 217 0.68 -8.69 14.91
C ARG A 217 0.39 -9.13 13.49
N GLY A 218 0.99 -8.46 12.53
CA GLY A 218 1.08 -8.99 11.18
C GLY A 218 2.05 -8.24 10.30
N ALA A 219 2.17 -8.75 9.07
CA ALA A 219 2.98 -8.16 8.02
C ALA A 219 2.23 -8.23 6.69
N ALA A 220 2.39 -7.19 5.88
CA ALA A 220 1.71 -7.02 4.60
C ALA A 220 2.67 -6.55 3.51
N VAL A 221 2.37 -6.97 2.29
CA VAL A 221 2.93 -6.39 1.07
C VAL A 221 1.86 -5.52 0.43
N LEU A 222 2.17 -4.23 0.26
CA LEU A 222 1.36 -3.22 -0.40
C LEU A 222 1.83 -3.02 -1.84
N ASN A 223 0.97 -2.57 -2.74
CA ASN A 223 1.32 -2.25 -4.12
C ASN A 223 0.45 -1.13 -4.72
N ASP A 224 0.88 -0.58 -5.86
CA ASP A 224 0.14 0.43 -6.63
C ASP A 224 -0.49 -0.10 -7.93
N CYS A 225 0.04 -1.18 -8.50
CA CYS A 225 -0.39 -1.66 -9.83
C CYS A 225 -0.29 -3.18 -10.03
N LYS A 226 -0.02 -3.96 -8.98
CA LYS A 226 0.26 -5.40 -9.04
C LYS A 226 -0.85 -6.21 -8.37
N TYR A 227 -1.65 -6.87 -9.20
CA TYR A 227 -2.89 -7.54 -8.75
C TYR A 227 -2.76 -9.06 -8.61
N GLY A 228 -1.60 -9.64 -8.92
CA GLY A 228 -1.32 -11.07 -8.80
C GLY A 228 -0.41 -11.36 -7.61
N VAL A 229 -0.82 -12.28 -6.74
CA VAL A 229 -0.05 -12.68 -5.57
C VAL A 229 -0.20 -14.18 -5.32
N SER A 230 0.90 -14.82 -4.93
CA SER A 230 0.89 -16.18 -4.41
C SER A 230 1.37 -16.15 -2.96
N VAL A 231 0.66 -16.82 -2.04
CA VAL A 231 1.08 -16.93 -0.64
C VAL A 231 1.19 -18.40 -0.25
N GLU A 232 2.36 -18.79 0.25
CA GLU A 232 2.64 -20.18 0.62
C GLU A 232 3.40 -20.21 1.94
N GLY A 233 2.74 -20.75 2.97
CA GLY A 233 3.15 -20.65 4.36
C GLY A 233 3.38 -19.20 4.75
N GLN A 234 4.65 -18.87 4.98
CA GLN A 234 5.11 -17.57 5.45
C GLN A 234 5.58 -16.64 4.31
N GLU A 235 5.57 -17.10 3.06
CA GLU A 235 6.07 -16.32 1.94
C GLU A 235 4.94 -15.61 1.19
N ILE A 236 4.93 -14.27 1.25
CA ILE A 236 4.11 -13.45 0.36
C ILE A 236 4.94 -13.19 -0.91
N ARG A 237 4.45 -13.64 -2.07
CA ARG A 237 5.13 -13.47 -3.36
C ARG A 237 4.25 -12.64 -4.31
N LEU A 238 4.60 -11.37 -4.48
CA LEU A 238 3.89 -10.45 -5.37
C LEU A 238 4.41 -10.60 -6.80
N THR A 239 3.51 -10.80 -7.76
CA THR A 239 3.85 -10.88 -9.18
C THR A 239 4.03 -9.47 -9.74
N LEU A 240 5.23 -9.18 -10.25
CA LEU A 240 5.62 -7.84 -10.68
C LEU A 240 5.41 -7.64 -12.19
N LEU A 241 5.89 -8.58 -12.99
CA LEU A 241 5.85 -8.54 -14.45
C LEU A 241 5.68 -9.95 -15.01
N LYS A 242 4.97 -10.07 -16.12
CA LYS A 242 4.85 -11.26 -16.96
C LYS A 242 5.27 -10.87 -18.39
N SER A 243 5.73 -11.81 -19.20
CA SER A 243 6.07 -11.55 -20.62
C SER A 243 5.51 -12.63 -21.53
N ALA A 244 4.18 -12.71 -21.57
CA ALA A 244 3.47 -13.46 -22.60
C ALA A 244 3.81 -12.90 -23.98
N LEU A 245 3.80 -13.76 -24.99
CA LEU A 245 4.03 -13.42 -26.39
C LEU A 245 2.78 -13.57 -27.27
N ALA A 246 1.73 -14.21 -26.79
CA ALA A 246 0.43 -14.27 -27.49
C ALA A 246 -0.70 -13.71 -26.63
N PRO A 247 -1.54 -12.80 -27.17
CA PRO A 247 -1.68 -12.45 -28.58
C PRO A 247 -0.72 -11.36 -29.07
N ASP A 248 0.01 -10.70 -28.17
CA ASP A 248 0.94 -9.62 -28.47
C ASP A 248 2.37 -10.02 -28.09
N MET A 249 3.27 -10.05 -29.09
CA MET A 249 4.68 -10.45 -28.96
C MET A 249 5.54 -9.44 -28.19
N THR A 250 4.96 -8.29 -27.82
CA THR A 250 5.63 -7.12 -27.26
C THR A 250 4.92 -6.52 -26.04
N ALA A 251 3.85 -7.15 -25.53
CA ALA A 251 2.91 -6.58 -24.57
C ALA A 251 3.55 -5.72 -23.45
N ASP A 252 4.44 -6.32 -22.66
CA ASP A 252 5.10 -5.66 -21.51
C ASP A 252 6.56 -5.26 -21.78
N LEU A 253 7.07 -5.41 -23.01
CA LEU A 253 8.44 -5.03 -23.35
C LEU A 253 8.66 -3.53 -23.18
N GLY A 254 9.82 -3.16 -22.64
CA GLY A 254 10.24 -1.77 -22.50
C GLY A 254 10.27 -1.29 -21.05
N HIS A 255 10.16 0.02 -20.89
CA HIS A 255 10.30 0.67 -19.59
C HIS A 255 9.06 0.48 -18.70
N GLN A 256 9.27 -0.11 -17.53
CA GLN A 256 8.25 -0.41 -16.53
C GLN A 256 8.57 0.31 -15.23
N VAL A 257 7.57 0.99 -14.65
CA VAL A 257 7.69 1.69 -13.36
C VAL A 257 6.57 1.22 -12.44
N PHE A 258 6.93 0.83 -11.22
CA PHE A 258 5.95 0.38 -10.23
C PHE A 258 6.50 0.48 -8.81
N SER A 259 5.59 0.55 -7.85
CA SER A 259 5.92 0.62 -6.43
C SER A 259 5.24 -0.48 -5.62
N TYR A 260 5.96 -0.97 -4.64
CA TYR A 260 5.39 -1.82 -3.60
C TYR A 260 5.97 -1.45 -2.24
N GLY A 261 5.40 -2.00 -1.18
CA GLY A 261 5.82 -1.72 0.18
C GLY A 261 5.76 -2.94 1.07
N PHE A 262 6.62 -2.96 2.08
CA PHE A 262 6.53 -3.91 3.18
C PHE A 262 6.11 -3.14 4.43
N TYR A 263 5.02 -3.56 5.06
CA TYR A 263 4.50 -2.96 6.28
C TYR A 263 4.29 -4.02 7.34
N ALA A 264 4.69 -3.73 8.58
CA ALA A 264 4.43 -4.58 9.72
C ALA A 264 3.83 -3.78 10.87
N TRP A 265 2.89 -4.40 11.58
CA TRP A 265 2.17 -3.77 12.69
C TRP A 265 2.12 -4.68 13.92
N GLU A 266 1.82 -4.06 15.06
CA GLU A 266 1.53 -4.71 16.33
C GLU A 266 0.06 -4.57 16.67
N GLY A 267 -0.47 -5.54 17.40
CA GLY A 267 -1.87 -5.61 17.78
C GLY A 267 -2.78 -6.27 16.72
N PRO A 268 -4.09 -6.31 17.00
CA PRO A 268 -5.07 -6.87 16.09
C PRO A 268 -5.13 -6.12 14.76
N LEU A 269 -5.41 -6.82 13.65
CA LEU A 269 -5.57 -6.19 12.33
C LEU A 269 -6.60 -5.04 12.36
N ALA A 270 -7.70 -5.19 13.08
CA ALA A 270 -8.77 -4.20 13.17
C ALA A 270 -8.32 -2.85 13.78
N GLU A 271 -7.23 -2.84 14.54
CA GLU A 271 -6.61 -1.64 15.14
C GLU A 271 -5.36 -1.19 14.39
N SER A 272 -4.96 -1.90 13.34
CA SER A 272 -3.80 -1.54 12.53
C SER A 272 -4.11 -0.38 11.58
N GLU A 273 -3.06 0.33 11.18
CA GLU A 273 -3.16 1.37 10.15
C GLU A 273 -3.07 0.78 8.72
N LEU A 274 -3.07 -0.55 8.53
CA LEU A 274 -2.81 -1.19 7.23
C LEU A 274 -3.68 -0.64 6.12
N GLN A 275 -5.00 -0.57 6.35
CA GLN A 275 -5.93 -0.09 5.33
C GLN A 275 -5.70 1.38 5.00
N ARG A 276 -5.42 2.21 6.00
CA ARG A 276 -5.08 3.62 5.80
C ARG A 276 -3.77 3.77 5.02
N MET A 277 -2.72 3.05 5.42
CA MET A 277 -1.42 3.02 4.74
C MET A 277 -1.57 2.60 3.27
N ALA A 278 -2.45 1.66 2.97
CA ALA A 278 -2.74 1.23 1.62
C ALA A 278 -3.37 2.34 0.75
N TYR A 279 -4.28 3.15 1.31
CA TYR A 279 -4.81 4.33 0.61
C TYR A 279 -3.76 5.44 0.48
N GLU A 280 -3.04 5.78 1.55
CA GLU A 280 -1.98 6.79 1.50
C GLU A 280 -0.84 6.40 0.53
N PHE A 281 -0.58 5.10 0.36
CA PHE A 281 0.36 4.59 -0.65
C PHE A 281 -0.09 4.88 -2.08
N ASN A 282 -1.39 4.81 -2.34
CA ASN A 282 -2.02 4.90 -3.66
C ASN A 282 -2.59 6.28 -4.00
N ALA A 283 -2.74 7.17 -3.02
CA ALA A 283 -3.30 8.51 -3.17
C ALA A 283 -2.31 9.55 -2.61
N PRO A 284 -1.22 9.85 -3.35
CA PRO A 284 -0.22 10.81 -2.90
C PRO A 284 -0.82 12.22 -2.81
N VAL A 285 -0.25 13.00 -1.90
CA VAL A 285 -0.65 14.39 -1.67
C VAL A 285 -0.21 15.28 -2.83
N THR A 286 -1.07 16.22 -3.22
CA THR A 286 -0.76 17.21 -4.27
C THR A 286 -0.49 18.57 -3.64
N THR A 287 0.47 19.31 -4.19
CA THR A 287 0.79 20.68 -3.75
C THR A 287 0.45 21.69 -4.85
N CYS A 288 -0.11 22.84 -4.47
CA CYS A 288 -0.33 23.97 -5.38
C CYS A 288 0.06 25.30 -4.72
N ALA A 289 0.38 26.31 -5.53
CA ALA A 289 0.67 27.64 -5.02
C ALA A 289 -0.63 28.31 -4.53
N GLY A 290 -0.62 28.82 -3.30
CA GLY A 290 -1.76 29.50 -2.71
C GLY A 290 -1.69 29.51 -1.19
N SER A 291 -2.70 30.11 -0.57
CA SER A 291 -2.90 30.08 0.88
C SER A 291 -4.38 29.91 1.15
N ALA A 292 -4.70 28.92 1.98
CA ALA A 292 -6.05 28.65 2.46
C ALA A 292 -6.02 28.33 3.95
N VAL A 293 -7.13 28.57 4.64
CA VAL A 293 -7.27 28.10 6.02
C VAL A 293 -7.33 26.58 6.00
N ASP A 294 -6.59 25.95 6.90
CA ASP A 294 -6.60 24.50 7.09
C ASP A 294 -8.03 24.01 7.27
N LYS A 295 -8.43 23.03 6.44
CA LYS A 295 -9.80 22.53 6.42
C LYS A 295 -9.82 21.07 6.05
N SER A 296 -10.74 20.34 6.67
CA SER A 296 -11.15 19.00 6.29
C SER A 296 -12.57 19.11 5.73
N LEU A 297 -12.84 18.54 4.55
CA LEU A 297 -14.21 18.53 4.02
C LEU A 297 -15.07 17.48 4.71
N PHE A 298 -14.50 16.30 4.97
CA PHE A 298 -15.18 15.17 5.59
C PHE A 298 -14.29 14.55 6.67
N GLN A 299 -14.90 14.25 7.82
CA GLN A 299 -14.25 13.54 8.92
C GLN A 299 -15.09 12.36 9.36
N LEU A 300 -14.44 11.26 9.69
CA LEU A 300 -15.04 10.09 10.30
C LEU A 300 -14.55 9.96 11.73
N SER A 301 -15.47 9.72 12.67
CA SER A 301 -15.12 9.53 14.09
C SER A 301 -14.73 8.10 14.46
N ASP A 302 -14.92 7.14 13.55
CA ASP A 302 -14.57 5.74 13.73
C ASP A 302 -13.65 5.31 12.59
N ALA A 303 -12.43 4.88 12.93
CA ALA A 303 -11.42 4.43 11.97
C ALA A 303 -11.79 3.11 11.26
N GLY A 304 -12.91 2.48 11.61
CA GLY A 304 -13.46 1.31 10.91
C GLY A 304 -14.22 1.67 9.66
N LEU A 305 -14.59 2.94 9.53
CA LEU A 305 -15.21 3.49 8.32
C LEU A 305 -14.15 4.14 7.45
N ILE A 306 -14.27 3.96 6.14
CA ILE A 306 -13.42 4.63 5.15
C ILE A 306 -14.30 5.28 4.09
N ILE A 307 -14.03 6.56 3.79
CA ILE A 307 -14.60 7.23 2.63
C ILE A 307 -13.84 6.75 1.40
N ASP A 308 -14.55 6.12 0.47
CA ASP A 308 -13.98 5.62 -0.77
C ASP A 308 -14.28 6.56 -1.95
N THR A 309 -15.48 7.15 -1.98
CA THR A 309 -15.90 8.00 -3.09
C THR A 309 -16.59 9.25 -2.59
N VAL A 310 -16.24 10.39 -3.18
CA VAL A 310 -17.00 11.63 -3.09
C VAL A 310 -17.26 12.14 -4.50
N LYS A 311 -18.53 12.36 -4.86
CA LYS A 311 -18.92 12.86 -6.19
C LYS A 311 -20.21 13.66 -6.13
N PRO A 312 -20.53 14.48 -7.15
CA PRO A 312 -21.89 15.01 -7.31
C PRO A 312 -22.92 13.90 -7.52
N ALA A 313 -24.17 14.15 -7.12
CA ALA A 313 -25.31 13.32 -7.48
C ALA A 313 -25.53 13.31 -9.00
N GLU A 314 -26.04 12.21 -9.54
CA GLU A 314 -26.23 12.07 -11.00
C GLU A 314 -27.44 12.85 -11.55
N ASP A 315 -28.31 13.35 -10.67
CA ASP A 315 -29.55 14.03 -11.02
C ASP A 315 -29.42 15.56 -11.13
N ASP A 316 -28.19 16.09 -11.19
CA ASP A 316 -27.88 17.52 -11.27
C ASP A 316 -28.48 18.38 -10.14
N SER A 317 -28.91 17.76 -9.03
CA SER A 317 -29.46 18.48 -7.87
C SER A 317 -28.46 19.42 -7.19
N GLY A 318 -27.16 19.23 -7.44
CA GLY A 318 -26.08 19.86 -6.70
C GLY A 318 -25.74 19.17 -5.38
N ASP A 319 -26.43 18.07 -5.06
CA ASP A 319 -26.15 17.24 -3.89
C ASP A 319 -24.80 16.51 -4.03
N ILE A 320 -24.21 16.17 -2.89
CA ILE A 320 -22.95 15.41 -2.83
C ILE A 320 -23.25 13.97 -2.39
N ILE A 321 -22.72 13.00 -3.11
CA ILE A 321 -22.71 11.59 -2.74
C ILE A 321 -21.38 11.26 -2.07
N VAL A 322 -21.45 10.75 -0.85
CA VAL A 322 -20.33 10.20 -0.09
C VAL A 322 -20.54 8.70 0.09
N ARG A 323 -19.69 7.89 -0.51
CA ARG A 323 -19.68 6.44 -0.32
C ARG A 323 -18.58 6.05 0.63
N LEU A 324 -18.94 5.22 1.61
CA LEU A 324 -18.07 4.74 2.65
C LEU A 324 -18.35 3.29 2.97
N TYR A 325 -17.40 2.60 3.61
CA TYR A 325 -17.55 1.20 3.96
C TYR A 325 -16.87 0.85 5.28
N GLU A 326 -17.36 -0.20 5.92
CA GLU A 326 -16.73 -0.83 7.08
C GLU A 326 -15.61 -1.76 6.60
N TRP A 327 -14.37 -1.56 7.02
CA TRP A 327 -13.24 -2.33 6.45
C TRP A 327 -12.76 -3.49 7.31
N ARG A 328 -13.12 -3.56 8.60
CA ARG A 328 -12.57 -4.53 9.58
C ARG A 328 -13.31 -5.87 9.56
N GLY A 329 -14.43 -5.97 8.84
CA GLY A 329 -15.30 -7.14 8.88
C GLY A 329 -16.11 -7.25 10.17
N GLY A 330 -16.37 -6.12 10.84
CA GLY A 330 -17.05 -6.04 12.13
C GLY A 330 -18.20 -5.03 12.14
N SER A 331 -18.54 -4.47 13.30
CA SER A 331 -19.50 -3.37 13.37
C SER A 331 -18.77 -2.05 13.61
N ALA A 332 -19.11 -1.02 12.85
CA ALA A 332 -18.64 0.34 13.09
C ALA A 332 -19.79 1.27 13.47
N ARG A 333 -19.54 2.17 14.41
CA ARG A 333 -20.48 3.19 14.86
C ARG A 333 -19.75 4.52 14.94
N GLY A 334 -19.96 5.35 13.93
CA GLY A 334 -19.23 6.60 13.78
C GLY A 334 -20.11 7.76 13.35
N LYS A 335 -19.50 8.93 13.21
CA LYS A 335 -20.13 10.12 12.65
C LYS A 335 -19.38 10.52 11.39
N LEU A 336 -20.12 10.88 10.34
CA LEU A 336 -19.62 11.63 9.21
C LEU A 336 -19.88 13.12 9.47
N THR A 337 -18.82 13.89 9.68
CA THR A 337 -18.90 15.35 9.80
C THR A 337 -18.58 15.99 8.46
N CYS A 338 -19.45 16.86 7.97
CA CYS A 338 -19.25 17.65 6.76
C CYS A 338 -18.96 19.11 7.12
N ALA A 339 -17.93 19.71 6.54
CA ALA A 339 -17.60 21.11 6.78
C ALA A 339 -18.34 22.11 5.87
N LEU A 340 -19.28 21.61 5.05
CA LEU A 340 -20.20 22.42 4.27
C LEU A 340 -21.56 22.48 4.98
N PRO A 341 -22.29 23.60 4.91
CA PRO A 341 -23.66 23.68 5.41
C PRO A 341 -24.55 22.63 4.75
N LEU A 342 -25.28 21.86 5.57
CA LEU A 342 -26.19 20.81 5.12
C LEU A 342 -27.64 21.22 5.39
N ALA A 343 -28.49 21.11 4.37
CA ALA A 343 -29.94 21.20 4.50
C ALA A 343 -30.56 19.85 4.91
N GLY A 344 -29.88 18.73 4.59
CA GLY A 344 -30.36 17.38 4.89
C GLY A 344 -29.36 16.31 4.48
N ALA A 345 -29.62 15.08 4.91
CA ALA A 345 -28.87 13.91 4.51
C ALA A 345 -29.79 12.70 4.36
N GLN A 346 -29.43 11.79 3.47
CA GLN A 346 -30.18 10.57 3.20
C GLN A 346 -29.22 9.40 2.99
N LEU A 347 -29.57 8.23 3.52
CA LEU A 347 -28.98 6.96 3.13
C LEU A 347 -29.62 6.49 1.83
N THR A 348 -28.79 6.05 0.88
CA THR A 348 -29.23 5.53 -0.42
C THR A 348 -28.54 4.20 -0.74
N ASP A 349 -29.01 3.52 -1.77
CA ASP A 349 -28.22 2.46 -2.41
C ASP A 349 -27.12 3.04 -3.33
N MET A 350 -26.36 2.16 -3.99
CA MET A 350 -25.28 2.57 -4.89
C MET A 350 -25.76 3.32 -6.14
N LEU A 351 -27.06 3.24 -6.47
CA LEU A 351 -27.70 3.94 -7.59
C LEU A 351 -28.38 5.24 -7.12
N GLU A 352 -28.13 5.67 -5.88
CA GLU A 352 -28.69 6.91 -5.29
C GLU A 352 -30.21 6.87 -5.07
N GLN A 353 -30.78 5.66 -5.03
CA GLN A 353 -32.21 5.42 -4.83
C GLN A 353 -32.52 4.98 -3.39
N ASN A 354 -33.80 4.73 -3.11
CA ASN A 354 -34.29 4.22 -1.83
C ASN A 354 -33.90 5.09 -0.63
N GLN A 355 -34.07 6.40 -0.83
CA GLN A 355 -33.71 7.45 0.11
C GLN A 355 -34.38 7.25 1.47
N ARG A 356 -33.55 7.10 2.50
CA ARG A 356 -33.97 7.06 3.90
C ARG A 356 -33.36 8.26 4.61
N PRO A 357 -34.16 9.13 5.24
CA PRO A 357 -33.63 10.33 5.88
C PRO A 357 -32.65 9.96 7.00
N LEU A 358 -31.57 10.73 7.10
CA LEU A 358 -30.62 10.71 8.20
C LEU A 358 -30.70 12.04 8.94
N GLU A 359 -30.63 11.98 10.26
CA GLU A 359 -30.59 13.19 11.08
C GLU A 359 -29.23 13.88 10.94
N VAL A 360 -29.28 15.20 10.71
CA VAL A 360 -28.10 16.06 10.71
C VAL A 360 -28.10 16.87 12.00
N VAL A 361 -27.10 16.66 12.85
CA VAL A 361 -26.91 17.40 14.10
C VAL A 361 -25.55 18.08 14.05
N ASP A 362 -25.54 19.41 14.09
CA ASP A 362 -24.32 20.22 14.03
C ASP A 362 -23.37 19.83 12.87
N GLY A 363 -23.93 19.64 11.68
CA GLY A 363 -23.17 19.24 10.47
C GLY A 363 -22.64 17.80 10.50
N SER A 364 -23.09 16.98 11.45
CA SER A 364 -22.67 15.59 11.61
C SER A 364 -23.84 14.62 11.43
N ILE A 365 -23.54 13.46 10.84
CA ILE A 365 -24.51 12.39 10.55
C ILE A 365 -24.03 11.12 11.26
N ALA A 366 -24.87 10.54 12.12
CA ALA A 366 -24.57 9.27 12.75
C ALA A 366 -24.69 8.12 11.74
N LEU A 367 -23.71 7.22 11.74
CA LEU A 367 -23.61 6.09 10.83
C LEU A 367 -23.39 4.81 11.63
N GLU A 368 -24.13 3.77 11.25
CA GLU A 368 -23.89 2.41 11.72
C GLU A 368 -23.68 1.51 10.50
N ALA A 369 -22.60 0.74 10.52
CA ALA A 369 -22.26 -0.20 9.48
C ALA A 369 -22.01 -1.59 10.09
N GLY A 370 -22.57 -2.63 9.49
CA GLY A 370 -22.20 -4.01 9.74
C GLY A 370 -20.93 -4.43 8.97
N ALA A 371 -20.57 -5.69 9.11
CA ALA A 371 -19.33 -6.24 8.55
C ALA A 371 -19.25 -6.03 7.04
N PHE A 372 -18.20 -5.36 6.58
CA PHE A 372 -17.98 -5.06 5.16
C PHE A 372 -19.14 -4.32 4.48
N GLN A 373 -19.99 -3.64 5.26
CA GLN A 373 -21.15 -2.95 4.70
C GLN A 373 -20.70 -1.68 4.00
N VAL A 374 -21.17 -1.50 2.76
CA VAL A 374 -21.08 -0.24 2.04
C VAL A 374 -22.29 0.63 2.34
N LEU A 375 -22.04 1.89 2.65
CA LEU A 375 -23.04 2.93 2.85
C LEU A 375 -22.86 4.01 1.78
N THR A 376 -23.96 4.45 1.18
CA THR A 376 -23.99 5.62 0.31
C THR A 376 -24.83 6.70 1.00
N VAL A 377 -24.22 7.84 1.27
CA VAL A 377 -24.87 8.98 1.92
C VAL A 377 -24.99 10.11 0.90
N ARG A 378 -26.23 10.52 0.62
CA ARG A 378 -26.54 11.72 -0.17
C ARG A 378 -26.66 12.91 0.78
N LEU A 379 -25.86 13.94 0.54
CA LEU A 379 -25.79 15.18 1.31
C LEU A 379 -26.42 16.31 0.51
N GLN A 380 -27.47 16.90 1.06
CA GLN A 380 -28.13 18.09 0.50
C GLN A 380 -27.43 19.32 1.06
N LEU A 381 -26.84 20.13 0.18
CA LEU A 381 -26.20 21.39 0.56
C LEU A 381 -27.25 22.47 0.85
N ALA A 382 -26.94 23.39 1.77
CA ALA A 382 -27.85 24.48 2.17
C ALA A 382 -27.77 25.73 1.27
#